data_AF-A0A497SC48-F1
#
_entry.id   AF-A0A497SC48-F1
#
_cell.length_a   1.000
_cell.length_b   1.000
_cell.length_c   1.000
_cell.angle_alpha   90.00
_cell.angle_beta   90.00
_cell.angle_gamma   90.00
#
_symmetry.space_group_name_H-M   'P 1'
#
loop_
_entity.id
_entity.type
_entity.pdbx_description
1 polymer ?
#
loop_
_entity_poly.entity_id
_entity_poly.type
_entity_poly.pdbx_seq_one_letter_code
_entity_poly.pdbx_strand_id
1 'polypeptide(L)'
;MKGVMFSIMIISITAAILAVILAYSFVISGHRERIVVEVRTNEMYYLYRSILRDFDKSAEVIVPRAISSALSYVITNGMGLDEADKRLEELVVNGTLYRNEEHLMENATFPEWIRKIEELALLRGFILNLTLEEIKIKPWDSWNLLLEANLSINLTEKNGIASLIRNVTKRKLISVIGFEDPIYPLKTLGRATNVITPSPYYQNFTQILASGTSGNDYFYGESLVLPKSSLSQAATNKSRILITDDISGSESLVEQKFGAVVCECYIESLSIPFIGNVSNAMNLPNRTNLLVDGDTKKVWYIENLKEHLRNSFYIPSSKGASFLDRLEGRLEVQEKYQSQSDRIIGMESLVNKNYLLTLDLSVDSEKTNVDHLYFSDSPHPGFRIKGFDNDLRIDSEACGELNHTSIYQVQELLI
;
A
#
# COMPACT_ATOMS: atom_id res chain seq x y z
N MET A 1 -36.71 3.17 -94.62
CA MET A 1 -36.19 2.16 -93.68
C MET A 1 -34.91 2.57 -92.93
N LYS A 2 -33.94 3.27 -93.55
CA LYS A 2 -32.69 3.68 -92.87
C LYS A 2 -32.90 4.56 -91.62
N GLY A 3 -33.84 5.52 -91.65
CA GLY A 3 -34.13 6.39 -90.50
C GLY A 3 -34.73 5.67 -89.28
N VAL A 4 -35.52 4.61 -89.51
CA VAL A 4 -36.08 3.78 -88.44
C VAL A 4 -34.98 2.96 -87.75
N MET A 5 -34.03 2.42 -88.52
CA MET A 5 -32.86 1.70 -88.00
C MET A 5 -31.97 2.60 -87.15
N PHE A 6 -31.69 3.84 -87.59
CA PHE A 6 -30.94 4.82 -86.80
C PHE A 6 -31.67 5.23 -85.50
N SER A 7 -33.00 5.38 -85.55
CA SER A 7 -33.80 5.72 -84.36
C SER A 7 -33.79 4.59 -83.33
N ILE A 8 -33.94 3.33 -83.76
CA ILE A 8 -33.83 2.16 -82.89
C ILE A 8 -32.42 2.04 -82.29
N MET A 9 -31.38 2.31 -83.08
CA MET A 9 -29.99 2.27 -82.62
C MET A 9 -29.71 3.34 -81.56
N ILE A 10 -30.20 4.57 -81.76
CA ILE A 10 -30.10 5.65 -80.77
C ILE A 10 -30.85 5.27 -79.49
N ILE A 11 -32.10 4.81 -79.60
CA ILE A 11 -32.91 4.40 -78.44
C ILE A 11 -32.20 3.30 -77.64
N SER A 12 -31.65 2.29 -78.31
CA SER A 12 -30.91 1.18 -77.67
C SER A 12 -29.67 1.69 -76.92
N ILE A 13 -28.90 2.59 -77.53
CA ILE A 13 -27.72 3.20 -76.89
C ILE A 13 -28.13 4.03 -75.68
N THR A 14 -29.16 4.88 -75.79
CA THR A 14 -29.66 5.67 -74.65
C THR A 14 -30.21 4.80 -73.53
N ALA A 15 -30.92 3.70 -73.85
CA ALA A 15 -31.44 2.78 -72.86
C ALA A 15 -30.30 2.05 -72.11
N ALA A 16 -29.25 1.64 -72.84
CA ALA A 16 -28.07 1.03 -72.24
C ALA A 16 -27.33 2.01 -71.30
N ILE A 17 -27.14 3.27 -71.70
CA ILE A 17 -26.53 4.29 -70.87
C ILE A 17 -27.37 4.56 -69.62
N LEU A 18 -28.69 4.68 -69.76
CA LEU A 18 -29.60 4.90 -68.64
C LEU A 18 -29.55 3.72 -67.65
N ALA A 19 -29.52 2.48 -68.15
CA ALA A 19 -29.41 1.28 -67.32
C ALA A 19 -28.10 1.27 -66.51
N VAL A 20 -26.98 1.68 -67.11
CA VAL A 20 -25.69 1.79 -66.42
C VAL A 20 -25.72 2.88 -65.34
N ILE A 21 -26.31 4.05 -65.61
CA ILE A 21 -26.45 5.13 -64.61
C ILE A 21 -27.30 4.66 -63.42
N LEU A 22 -28.42 3.99 -63.68
CA LEU A 22 -29.29 3.45 -62.63
C LEU A 22 -28.56 2.38 -61.80
N ALA A 23 -27.88 1.43 -62.46
CA ALA A 23 -27.09 0.41 -61.77
C ALA A 23 -25.97 1.03 -60.91
N TYR A 24 -25.26 2.03 -61.45
CA TYR A 24 -24.21 2.74 -60.72
C TYR A 24 -24.77 3.49 -59.50
N SER A 25 -25.89 4.18 -59.65
CA SER A 25 -26.56 4.88 -58.54
C SER A 25 -27.00 3.91 -57.44
N PHE A 26 -27.51 2.74 -57.81
CA PHE A 26 -27.94 1.70 -56.89
C PHE A 26 -26.74 1.13 -56.10
N VAL A 27 -25.66 0.77 -56.79
CA VAL A 27 -24.44 0.24 -56.15
C VAL A 27 -23.81 1.27 -55.21
N ILE A 28 -23.72 2.55 -55.61
CA ILE A 28 -23.18 3.60 -54.76
C ILE A 28 -24.05 3.84 -53.54
N SER A 29 -25.38 3.87 -53.70
CA SER A 29 -26.29 4.07 -52.57
C SER A 29 -26.11 2.98 -51.52
N GLY A 30 -26.07 1.70 -51.94
CA GLY A 30 -25.83 0.59 -51.03
C GLY A 30 -24.43 0.58 -50.40
N HIS A 31 -23.40 1.01 -51.13
CA HIS A 31 -22.05 1.13 -50.57
C HIS A 31 -21.95 2.26 -49.53
N ARG A 32 -22.59 3.41 -49.79
CA ARG A 32 -22.67 4.53 -48.85
C ARG A 32 -23.39 4.15 -47.56
N GLU A 33 -24.53 3.47 -47.66
CA GLU A 33 -25.27 2.99 -46.48
C GLU A 33 -24.41 2.06 -45.62
N ARG A 34 -23.70 1.11 -46.24
CA ARG A 34 -22.80 0.21 -45.51
C ARG A 34 -21.68 0.96 -44.79
N ILE A 35 -21.04 1.92 -45.45
CA ILE A 35 -19.99 2.75 -44.82
C ILE A 35 -20.55 3.53 -43.63
N VAL A 36 -21.74 4.13 -43.77
CA VAL A 36 -22.38 4.87 -42.67
C VAL A 36 -22.66 3.95 -41.49
N VAL A 37 -23.23 2.77 -41.73
CA VAL A 37 -23.50 1.77 -40.67
C VAL A 37 -22.20 1.33 -40.00
N GLU A 38 -21.16 1.05 -40.78
CA GLU A 38 -19.85 0.62 -40.26
C GLU A 38 -19.21 1.70 -39.38
N VAL A 39 -19.16 2.95 -39.85
CA VAL A 39 -18.61 4.08 -39.09
C VAL A 39 -19.39 4.27 -37.79
N ARG A 40 -20.73 4.27 -37.83
CA ARG A 40 -21.56 4.44 -36.63
C ARG A 40 -21.41 3.30 -35.64
N THR A 41 -21.33 2.06 -36.13
CA THR A 41 -21.11 0.89 -35.28
C THR A 41 -19.74 0.94 -34.60
N ASN A 42 -18.70 1.37 -35.32
CA ASN A 42 -17.36 1.56 -34.77
C ASN A 42 -17.34 2.68 -33.72
N GLU A 43 -17.96 3.82 -33.97
CA GLU A 43 -18.10 4.91 -32.99
C GLU A 43 -18.81 4.45 -31.71
N MET A 44 -19.91 3.70 -31.86
CA MET A 44 -20.66 3.13 -30.74
C MET A 44 -19.78 2.18 -29.91
N TYR A 45 -19.03 1.31 -30.59
CA TYR A 45 -18.09 0.40 -29.93
C TYR A 45 -16.98 1.15 -29.17
N TYR A 46 -16.39 2.18 -29.78
CA TYR A 46 -15.37 3.01 -29.12
C TYR A 46 -15.94 3.79 -27.93
N LEU A 47 -17.18 4.30 -28.04
CA LEU A 47 -17.87 4.96 -26.93
C LEU A 47 -18.07 3.98 -25.77
N TYR A 48 -18.60 2.78 -26.03
CA TYR A 48 -18.75 1.73 -25.03
C TYR A 48 -17.42 1.40 -24.33
N ARG A 49 -16.35 1.17 -25.11
CA ARG A 49 -15.01 0.92 -24.55
C ARG A 49 -14.48 2.10 -23.74
N SER A 50 -14.79 3.33 -24.16
CA SER A 50 -14.41 4.54 -23.42
C SER A 50 -15.14 4.64 -22.10
N ILE A 51 -16.44 4.33 -22.04
CA ILE A 51 -17.24 4.31 -20.81
C ILE A 51 -16.61 3.35 -19.79
N LEU A 52 -16.29 2.12 -20.22
CA LEU A 52 -15.68 1.13 -19.32
C LEU A 52 -14.30 1.54 -18.79
N ARG A 53 -13.51 2.27 -19.59
CA ARG A 53 -12.19 2.78 -19.18
C ARG A 53 -12.35 4.01 -18.28
N ASP A 54 -13.34 4.84 -18.53
CA ASP A 54 -13.59 6.05 -17.76
C ASP A 54 -14.18 5.73 -16.38
N PHE A 55 -14.93 4.63 -16.26
CA PHE A 55 -15.32 4.06 -14.97
C PHE A 55 -14.09 3.80 -14.09
N ASP A 56 -13.04 3.16 -14.64
CA ASP A 56 -11.83 2.83 -13.86
C ASP A 56 -11.14 4.11 -13.35
N LYS A 57 -11.10 5.16 -14.16
CA LYS A 57 -10.55 6.47 -13.77
C LYS A 57 -11.43 7.19 -12.74
N SER A 58 -12.74 7.09 -12.90
CA SER A 58 -13.68 7.72 -11.98
C SER A 58 -13.62 7.05 -10.62
N ALA A 59 -13.48 5.72 -10.56
CA ALA A 59 -13.24 4.99 -9.33
C ALA A 59 -11.94 5.44 -8.61
N GLU A 60 -10.86 5.73 -9.34
CA GLU A 60 -9.61 6.27 -8.80
C GLU A 60 -9.74 7.69 -8.21
N VAL A 61 -10.85 8.39 -8.44
CA VAL A 61 -11.12 9.72 -7.87
C VAL A 61 -12.19 9.65 -6.78
N ILE A 62 -13.29 8.97 -7.07
CA ILE A 62 -14.48 8.88 -6.21
C ILE A 62 -14.17 8.10 -4.94
N VAL A 63 -13.53 6.93 -5.04
CA VAL A 63 -13.28 6.07 -3.86
C VAL A 63 -12.25 6.72 -2.92
N PRO A 64 -11.11 7.28 -3.37
CA PRO A 64 -10.21 8.02 -2.48
C PRO A 64 -10.85 9.22 -1.77
N ARG A 65 -11.79 9.93 -2.42
CA ARG A 65 -12.56 11.00 -1.78
C ARG A 65 -13.51 10.45 -0.72
N ALA A 66 -14.17 9.32 -0.99
CA ALA A 66 -15.00 8.66 0.01
C ALA A 66 -14.19 8.21 1.22
N ILE A 67 -13.01 7.62 1.01
CA ILE A 67 -12.08 7.25 2.08
C ILE A 67 -11.68 8.49 2.90
N SER A 68 -11.31 9.59 2.22
CA SER A 68 -10.95 10.85 2.89
C SER A 68 -12.10 11.42 3.72
N SER A 69 -13.33 11.33 3.22
CA SER A 69 -14.55 11.78 3.92
C SER A 69 -14.80 10.93 5.17
N ALA A 70 -14.71 9.61 5.03
CA ALA A 70 -14.84 8.67 6.13
C ALA A 70 -13.78 8.92 7.22
N LEU A 71 -12.51 9.11 6.84
CA LEU A 71 -11.43 9.44 7.77
C LEU A 71 -11.68 10.78 8.47
N SER A 72 -12.07 11.81 7.72
CA SER A 72 -12.39 13.13 8.28
C SER A 72 -13.49 13.04 9.33
N TYR A 73 -14.54 12.25 9.07
CA TYR A 73 -15.59 11.99 10.04
C TYR A 73 -15.07 11.29 11.30
N VAL A 74 -14.27 10.23 11.15
CA VAL A 74 -13.71 9.45 12.27
C VAL A 74 -12.81 10.32 13.15
N ILE A 75 -11.95 11.14 12.54
CA ILE A 75 -11.03 12.04 13.24
C ILE A 75 -11.79 13.16 13.94
N THR A 76 -12.76 13.78 13.26
CA THR A 76 -13.50 14.94 13.80
C THR A 76 -14.43 14.55 14.95
N ASN A 77 -15.11 13.41 14.84
CA ASN A 77 -16.05 12.94 15.85
C ASN A 77 -15.41 12.08 16.95
N GLY A 78 -14.18 11.60 16.73
CA GLY A 78 -13.49 10.72 17.67
C GLY A 78 -14.18 9.35 17.84
N MET A 79 -14.98 8.93 16.86
CA MET A 79 -15.73 7.67 16.89
C MET A 79 -15.56 6.93 15.57
N GLY A 80 -15.33 5.61 15.65
CA GLY A 80 -15.29 4.75 14.48
C GLY A 80 -16.65 4.64 13.80
N LEU A 81 -16.64 4.21 12.54
CA LEU A 81 -17.85 3.87 11.79
C LEU A 81 -18.51 2.59 12.33
N ASP A 82 -19.77 2.38 11.97
CA ASP A 82 -20.55 1.18 12.32
C ASP A 82 -20.32 0.03 11.33
N GLU A 83 -20.42 0.30 10.04
CA GLU A 83 -20.15 -0.64 8.95
C GLU A 83 -19.36 0.07 7.83
N ALA A 84 -18.03 0.04 7.91
CA ALA A 84 -17.16 0.88 7.07
C ALA A 84 -17.36 0.62 5.56
N ASP A 85 -17.55 -0.63 5.15
CA ASP A 85 -17.89 -1.00 3.76
C ASP A 85 -19.19 -0.33 3.31
N LYS A 86 -20.25 -0.39 4.12
CA LYS A 86 -21.56 0.21 3.81
C LYS A 86 -21.51 1.73 3.79
N ARG A 87 -20.72 2.34 4.67
CA ARG A 87 -20.52 3.79 4.68
C ARG A 87 -19.73 4.27 3.47
N LEU A 88 -18.72 3.52 3.03
CA LEU A 88 -18.03 3.84 1.78
C LEU A 88 -18.95 3.62 0.56
N GLU A 89 -19.78 2.58 0.53
CA GLU A 89 -20.81 2.38 -0.50
C GLU A 89 -21.81 3.57 -0.55
N GLU A 90 -22.28 4.03 0.61
CA GLU A 90 -23.16 5.21 0.73
C GLU A 90 -22.49 6.47 0.16
N LEU A 91 -21.23 6.73 0.53
CA LEU A 91 -20.48 7.89 0.07
C LEU A 91 -20.31 7.93 -1.45
N VAL A 92 -19.93 6.81 -2.07
CA VAL A 92 -19.66 6.79 -3.51
C VAL A 92 -20.92 6.87 -4.38
N VAL A 93 -22.08 6.50 -3.84
CA VAL A 93 -23.37 6.56 -4.55
C VAL A 93 -24.11 7.87 -4.23
N ASN A 94 -24.31 8.17 -2.96
CA ASN A 94 -25.16 9.28 -2.51
C ASN A 94 -24.37 10.55 -2.21
N GLY A 95 -23.05 10.46 -1.98
CA GLY A 95 -22.25 11.58 -1.48
C GLY A 95 -22.56 11.95 -0.04
N THR A 96 -23.19 11.03 0.70
CA THR A 96 -23.60 11.23 2.10
C THR A 96 -22.91 10.24 3.02
N LEU A 97 -22.76 10.62 4.29
CA LEU A 97 -22.38 9.75 5.39
C LEU A 97 -23.44 9.84 6.48
N TYR A 98 -24.06 8.70 6.84
CA TYR A 98 -25.22 8.67 7.73
C TYR A 98 -26.37 9.58 7.26
N ARG A 99 -26.56 9.67 5.94
CA ARG A 99 -27.53 10.55 5.25
C ARG A 99 -27.26 12.05 5.37
N ASN A 100 -26.11 12.45 5.91
CA ASN A 100 -25.67 13.84 5.91
C ASN A 100 -24.74 14.07 4.73
N GLU A 101 -24.89 15.19 4.02
CA GLU A 101 -24.05 15.52 2.87
C GLU A 101 -22.59 15.75 3.29
N GLU A 102 -21.66 15.14 2.54
CA GLU A 102 -20.22 15.29 2.76
C GLU A 102 -19.61 16.19 1.69
N HIS A 103 -19.06 17.33 2.10
CA HIS A 103 -18.51 18.34 1.18
C HIS A 103 -17.41 17.79 0.25
N LEU A 104 -16.60 16.85 0.73
CA LEU A 104 -15.54 16.23 -0.08
C LEU A 104 -16.08 15.36 -1.23
N MET A 105 -17.35 14.95 -1.15
CA MET A 105 -18.02 14.15 -2.17
C MET A 105 -18.80 14.99 -3.20
N GLU A 106 -18.84 16.31 -3.05
CA GLU A 106 -19.55 17.19 -3.97
C GLU A 106 -19.04 16.99 -5.41
N ASN A 107 -19.97 16.71 -6.33
CA ASN A 107 -19.70 16.41 -7.75
C ASN A 107 -18.79 15.18 -8.02
N ALA A 108 -18.58 14.33 -7.01
CA ALA A 108 -17.69 13.17 -7.06
C ALA A 108 -18.39 11.88 -6.60
N THR A 109 -19.55 11.59 -7.18
CA THR A 109 -20.29 10.35 -7.00
C THR A 109 -20.44 9.61 -8.33
N PHE A 110 -20.71 8.30 -8.29
CA PHE A 110 -20.96 7.52 -9.51
C PHE A 110 -22.19 8.00 -10.28
N PRO A 111 -23.33 8.36 -9.65
CA PRO A 111 -24.45 8.97 -10.35
C PRO A 111 -24.07 10.26 -11.10
N GLU A 112 -23.24 11.12 -10.53
CA GLU A 112 -22.75 12.33 -11.22
C GLU A 112 -21.84 11.99 -12.41
N TRP A 113 -21.02 10.95 -12.30
CA TRP A 113 -20.25 10.43 -13.43
C TRP A 113 -21.16 9.89 -14.53
N ILE A 114 -22.17 9.08 -14.20
CA ILE A 114 -23.16 8.55 -15.14
C ILE A 114 -23.82 9.69 -15.91
N ARG A 115 -24.34 10.70 -15.19
CA ARG A 115 -24.99 11.87 -15.80
C ARG A 115 -24.08 12.57 -16.81
N LYS A 116 -22.81 12.83 -16.44
CA LYS A 116 -21.82 13.46 -17.34
C LYS A 116 -21.56 12.61 -18.59
N ILE A 117 -21.51 11.30 -18.45
CA ILE A 117 -21.29 10.38 -19.57
C ILE A 117 -22.50 10.29 -20.49
N GLU A 118 -23.71 10.29 -19.94
CA GLU A 118 -24.96 10.33 -20.73
C GLU A 118 -25.09 11.63 -21.52
N GLU A 119 -24.76 12.78 -20.92
CA GLU A 119 -24.69 14.07 -21.62
C GLU A 119 -23.68 14.05 -22.78
N LEU A 120 -22.50 13.47 -22.55
CA LEU A 120 -21.47 13.32 -23.59
C LEU A 120 -21.89 12.36 -24.71
N ALA A 121 -22.61 11.28 -24.39
CA ALA A 121 -23.14 10.34 -25.37
C ALA A 121 -24.20 11.02 -26.27
N LEU A 122 -25.09 11.81 -25.66
CA LEU A 122 -26.14 12.54 -26.37
C LEU A 122 -25.56 13.55 -27.37
N LEU A 123 -24.51 14.28 -26.98
CA LEU A 123 -23.79 15.21 -27.86
C LEU A 123 -23.16 14.51 -29.08
N ARG A 124 -22.87 13.21 -28.96
CA ARG A 124 -22.34 12.37 -30.06
C ARG A 124 -23.42 11.69 -30.89
N GLY A 125 -24.70 11.94 -30.60
CA GLY A 125 -25.83 11.34 -31.33
C GLY A 125 -26.25 9.96 -30.82
N PHE A 126 -25.84 9.58 -29.61
CA PHE A 126 -26.23 8.32 -28.98
C PHE A 126 -27.12 8.56 -27.76
N ILE A 127 -28.12 7.73 -27.60
CA ILE A 127 -28.95 7.65 -26.39
C ILE A 127 -28.31 6.56 -25.51
N LEU A 128 -27.77 6.97 -24.38
CA LEU A 128 -27.19 6.07 -23.38
C LEU A 128 -28.12 6.05 -22.17
N ASN A 129 -28.51 4.84 -21.75
CA ASN A 129 -29.06 4.58 -20.43
C ASN A 129 -28.05 3.70 -19.70
N LEU A 130 -27.35 4.30 -18.74
CA LEU A 130 -26.35 3.62 -17.93
C LEU A 130 -26.86 3.53 -16.49
N THR A 131 -26.94 2.31 -15.96
CA THR A 131 -27.39 2.09 -14.59
C THR A 131 -26.35 1.34 -13.78
N LEU A 132 -26.18 1.78 -12.53
CA LEU A 132 -25.36 1.11 -11.53
C LEU A 132 -26.30 0.24 -10.69
N GLU A 133 -26.30 -1.06 -10.95
CA GLU A 133 -27.20 -2.01 -10.30
C GLU A 133 -26.75 -2.33 -8.88
N GLU A 134 -25.44 -2.54 -8.70
CA GLU A 134 -24.84 -2.87 -7.43
C GLU A 134 -23.42 -2.32 -7.37
N ILE A 135 -23.01 -1.85 -6.19
CA ILE A 135 -21.64 -1.47 -5.87
C ILE A 135 -21.25 -2.08 -4.53
N LYS A 136 -20.06 -2.65 -4.47
CA LYS A 136 -19.49 -3.26 -3.27
C LYS A 136 -18.06 -2.81 -3.09
N ILE A 137 -17.70 -2.45 -1.86
CA ILE A 137 -16.32 -2.14 -1.48
C ILE A 137 -15.92 -3.16 -0.41
N LYS A 138 -14.93 -3.99 -0.74
CA LYS A 138 -14.45 -5.07 0.13
C LYS A 138 -12.94 -5.02 0.29
N PRO A 139 -12.37 -5.58 1.36
CA PRO A 139 -10.93 -5.69 1.46
C PRO A 139 -10.41 -6.67 0.39
N TRP A 140 -9.26 -6.38 -0.19
CA TRP A 140 -8.58 -7.28 -1.12
C TRP A 140 -7.32 -7.86 -0.50
N ASP A 141 -6.43 -7.00 -0.01
CA ASP A 141 -5.25 -7.32 0.77
C ASP A 141 -4.96 -6.18 1.76
N SER A 142 -3.87 -6.26 2.53
CA SER A 142 -3.48 -5.23 3.50
C SER A 142 -3.37 -3.82 2.93
N TRP A 143 -3.19 -3.66 1.61
CA TRP A 143 -2.88 -2.38 0.99
C TRP A 143 -3.95 -1.89 0.01
N ASN A 144 -4.95 -2.71 -0.29
CA ASN A 144 -5.92 -2.43 -1.33
C ASN A 144 -7.35 -2.85 -0.93
N LEU A 145 -8.29 -2.00 -1.30
CA LEU A 145 -9.71 -2.32 -1.37
C LEU A 145 -10.08 -2.73 -2.80
N LEU A 146 -11.04 -3.64 -2.93
CA LEU A 146 -11.65 -4.02 -4.20
C LEU A 146 -13.03 -3.37 -4.32
N LEU A 147 -13.15 -2.48 -5.30
CA LEU A 147 -14.43 -2.00 -5.80
C LEU A 147 -14.97 -2.99 -6.83
N GLU A 148 -16.18 -3.50 -6.60
CA GLU A 148 -16.92 -4.34 -7.53
C GLU A 148 -18.24 -3.66 -7.88
N ALA A 149 -18.48 -3.39 -9.17
CA ALA A 149 -19.65 -2.68 -9.64
C ALA A 149 -20.32 -3.41 -10.81
N ASN A 150 -21.64 -3.57 -10.74
CA ASN A 150 -22.45 -4.14 -11.81
C ASN A 150 -23.11 -3.01 -12.59
N LEU A 151 -22.75 -2.90 -13.88
CA LEU A 151 -23.24 -1.86 -14.78
C LEU A 151 -24.15 -2.49 -15.82
N SER A 152 -25.35 -1.93 -16.02
CA SER A 152 -26.17 -2.19 -17.20
C SER A 152 -26.09 -1.02 -18.16
N ILE A 153 -25.60 -1.29 -19.37
CA ILE A 153 -25.31 -0.31 -20.41
C ILE A 153 -26.23 -0.58 -21.59
N ASN A 154 -27.13 0.35 -21.88
CA ASN A 154 -27.93 0.36 -23.09
C ASN A 154 -27.59 1.59 -23.92
N LEU A 155 -26.93 1.36 -25.05
CA LEU A 155 -26.47 2.39 -25.96
C LEU A 155 -27.17 2.22 -27.31
N THR A 156 -27.93 3.22 -27.72
CA THR A 156 -28.71 3.21 -28.97
C THR A 156 -28.38 4.44 -29.80
N GLU A 157 -28.15 4.27 -31.10
CA GLU A 157 -27.97 5.41 -32.01
C GLU A 157 -29.32 6.13 -32.24
N LYS A 158 -29.32 7.46 -32.32
CA LYS A 158 -30.55 8.27 -32.35
C LYS A 158 -31.52 7.94 -33.48
N ASN A 159 -31.02 7.50 -34.63
CA ASN A 159 -31.83 7.10 -35.79
C ASN A 159 -32.19 5.60 -35.78
N GLY A 160 -31.81 4.86 -34.72
CA GLY A 160 -32.15 3.45 -34.54
C GLY A 160 -31.37 2.48 -35.40
N ILE A 161 -30.26 2.91 -36.02
CA ILE A 161 -29.47 2.08 -36.95
C ILE A 161 -28.77 0.93 -36.20
N ALA A 162 -28.32 1.19 -34.97
CA ALA A 162 -27.59 0.24 -34.14
C ALA A 162 -27.94 0.41 -32.66
N SER A 163 -27.92 -0.70 -31.93
CA SER A 163 -28.05 -0.72 -30.48
C SER A 163 -27.08 -1.74 -29.87
N LEU A 164 -26.68 -1.47 -28.64
CA LEU A 164 -25.78 -2.29 -27.84
C LEU A 164 -26.31 -2.34 -26.41
N ILE A 165 -26.65 -3.54 -25.95
CA ILE A 165 -27.07 -3.79 -24.57
C ILE A 165 -26.07 -4.76 -23.94
N ARG A 166 -25.44 -4.36 -22.84
CA ARG A 166 -24.45 -5.17 -22.12
C ARG A 166 -24.55 -4.95 -20.63
N ASN A 167 -24.51 -6.05 -19.88
CA ASN A 167 -24.29 -6.04 -18.45
C ASN A 167 -22.82 -6.41 -18.19
N VAL A 168 -22.13 -5.61 -17.40
CA VAL A 168 -20.69 -5.75 -17.17
C VAL A 168 -20.42 -5.59 -15.68
N THR A 169 -19.73 -6.58 -15.10
CA THR A 169 -19.13 -6.45 -13.77
C THR A 169 -17.73 -5.87 -13.90
N LYS A 170 -17.51 -4.71 -13.29
CA LYS A 170 -16.22 -4.02 -13.23
C LYS A 170 -15.60 -4.24 -11.86
N ARG A 171 -14.30 -4.54 -11.86
CA ARG A 171 -13.49 -4.74 -10.66
C ARG A 171 -12.29 -3.81 -10.71
N LYS A 172 -12.08 -3.03 -9.65
CA LYS A 172 -10.97 -2.08 -9.55
C LYS A 172 -10.35 -2.13 -8.16
N LEU A 173 -9.03 -2.26 -8.12
CA LEU A 173 -8.26 -2.13 -6.89
C LEU A 173 -7.98 -0.66 -6.61
N ILE A 174 -8.22 -0.25 -5.37
CA ILE A 174 -7.97 1.09 -4.85
C ILE A 174 -7.01 0.94 -3.67
N SER A 175 -5.86 1.62 -3.74
CA SER A 175 -4.87 1.54 -2.68
C SER A 175 -5.27 2.39 -1.47
N VAL A 176 -4.99 1.88 -0.28
CA VAL A 176 -5.10 2.62 0.99
C VAL A 176 -3.76 3.21 1.44
N ILE A 177 -2.70 3.02 0.67
CA ILE A 177 -1.37 3.58 0.96
C ILE A 177 -1.43 5.11 0.87
N GLY A 178 -0.83 5.80 1.83
CA GLY A 178 -0.79 7.25 1.91
C GLY A 178 -2.00 7.87 2.62
N PHE A 179 -3.00 7.07 3.00
CA PHE A 179 -4.06 7.52 3.91
C PHE A 179 -3.60 7.46 5.36
N GLU A 180 -4.18 8.32 6.18
CA GLU A 180 -4.01 8.28 7.63
C GLU A 180 -4.65 7.01 8.20
N ASP A 181 -3.99 6.40 9.19
CA ASP A 181 -4.55 5.30 9.96
C ASP A 181 -5.52 5.84 11.02
N PRO A 182 -6.82 5.52 10.95
CA PRO A 182 -7.81 6.01 11.90
C PRO A 182 -7.62 5.52 13.34
N ILE A 183 -6.87 4.43 13.60
CA ILE A 183 -6.64 3.96 14.98
C ILE A 183 -5.89 5.01 15.81
N TYR A 184 -4.84 5.62 15.26
CA TYR A 184 -4.01 6.59 15.98
C TYR A 184 -4.81 7.78 16.52
N PRO A 185 -5.56 8.53 15.69
CA PRO A 185 -6.39 9.63 16.18
C PRO A 185 -7.51 9.13 17.10
N LEU A 186 -8.13 7.99 16.83
CA LEU A 186 -9.16 7.43 17.73
C LEU A 186 -8.62 7.10 19.13
N LYS A 187 -7.41 6.55 19.21
CA LYS A 187 -6.81 6.09 20.47
C LYS A 187 -6.00 7.15 21.18
N THR A 188 -5.72 8.26 20.52
CA THR A 188 -4.95 9.39 21.08
C THR A 188 -5.74 10.71 21.13
N LEU A 189 -7.06 10.65 20.96
CA LEU A 189 -7.96 11.82 20.97
C LEU A 189 -7.55 12.87 19.94
N GLY A 190 -7.14 12.42 18.75
CA GLY A 190 -6.74 13.25 17.61
C GLY A 190 -5.36 13.89 17.72
N ARG A 191 -4.53 13.50 18.71
CA ARG A 191 -3.21 14.13 18.92
C ARG A 191 -2.10 13.51 18.09
N ALA A 192 -2.14 12.19 17.92
CA ALA A 192 -1.18 11.46 17.11
C ALA A 192 -1.83 10.99 15.81
N THR A 193 -1.03 11.01 14.75
CA THR A 193 -1.43 10.57 13.42
C THR A 193 -0.36 9.63 12.90
N ASN A 194 -0.74 8.61 12.12
CA ASN A 194 0.22 7.81 11.37
C ASN A 194 -0.31 7.61 9.95
N VAL A 195 0.59 7.51 8.97
CA VAL A 195 0.22 7.33 7.56
C VAL A 195 0.55 5.91 7.13
N ILE A 196 -0.41 5.23 6.52
CA ILE A 196 -0.26 3.86 6.05
C ILE A 196 0.80 3.81 4.96
N THR A 197 1.98 3.31 5.32
CA THR A 197 3.13 3.16 4.44
C THR A 197 3.74 1.77 4.65
N PRO A 198 3.77 0.90 3.62
CA PRO A 198 4.37 -0.42 3.74
C PRO A 198 5.86 -0.36 4.06
N SER A 199 6.33 -1.27 4.91
CA SER A 199 7.73 -1.38 5.27
C SER A 199 8.57 -1.87 4.09
N PRO A 200 9.67 -1.18 3.72
CA PRO A 200 10.64 -1.71 2.76
C PRO A 200 11.50 -2.83 3.37
N TYR A 201 11.39 -3.07 4.68
CA TYR A 201 12.21 -4.00 5.46
C TYR A 201 11.48 -5.28 5.88
N TYR A 202 10.28 -5.53 5.33
CA TYR A 202 9.54 -6.75 5.66
C TYR A 202 10.39 -7.99 5.34
N GLN A 203 10.55 -8.89 6.33
CA GLN A 203 11.44 -10.06 6.28
C GLN A 203 12.96 -9.76 6.26
N ASN A 204 13.38 -8.51 6.50
CA ASN A 204 14.79 -8.12 6.59
C ASN A 204 14.99 -7.01 7.64
N PHE A 205 14.48 -7.25 8.84
CA PHE A 205 14.55 -6.28 9.94
C PHE A 205 15.90 -6.29 10.65
N THR A 206 16.51 -7.46 10.74
CA THR A 206 17.83 -7.66 11.34
C THR A 206 18.67 -8.57 10.44
N GLN A 207 19.99 -8.34 10.41
CA GLN A 207 20.92 -9.15 9.63
C GLN A 207 22.16 -9.47 10.46
N ILE A 208 22.57 -10.74 10.47
CA ILE A 208 23.86 -11.14 11.04
C ILE A 208 24.95 -10.82 10.02
N LEU A 209 25.94 -10.03 10.42
CA LEU A 209 27.10 -9.67 9.59
C LEU A 209 28.30 -10.57 9.86
N ALA A 210 28.49 -10.99 11.11
CA ALA A 210 29.60 -11.83 11.51
C ALA A 210 29.30 -12.59 12.81
N SER A 211 30.05 -13.67 13.03
CA SER A 211 30.00 -14.49 14.25
C SER A 211 31.41 -14.79 14.74
N GLY A 212 31.59 -14.81 16.06
CA GLY A 212 32.84 -15.16 16.72
C GLY A 212 32.69 -16.35 17.68
N THR A 213 33.74 -16.63 18.45
CA THR A 213 33.74 -17.76 19.43
C THR A 213 33.78 -17.31 20.88
N SER A 214 34.20 -16.07 21.14
CA SER A 214 34.34 -15.45 22.45
C SER A 214 33.63 -14.10 22.45
N GLY A 215 33.04 -13.70 23.57
CA GLY A 215 32.37 -12.42 23.73
C GLY A 215 31.64 -12.28 25.06
N ASN A 216 31.24 -11.07 25.40
CA ASN A 216 30.41 -10.73 26.56
C ASN A 216 29.54 -9.50 26.30
N ASP A 217 28.37 -9.46 26.94
CA ASP A 217 27.47 -8.30 27.00
C ASP A 217 27.12 -7.77 25.60
N TYR A 218 26.47 -6.61 25.48
CA TYR A 218 26.17 -6.02 24.19
C TYR A 218 26.47 -4.52 24.14
N PHE A 219 26.73 -4.03 22.94
CA PHE A 219 26.95 -2.62 22.68
C PHE A 219 26.44 -2.24 21.29
N TYR A 220 25.75 -1.12 21.21
CA TYR A 220 25.30 -0.53 19.95
C TYR A 220 26.02 0.79 19.71
N GLY A 221 26.60 0.96 18.53
CA GLY A 221 27.30 2.19 18.16
C GLY A 221 27.89 2.17 16.76
N GLU A 222 28.58 3.25 16.39
CA GLU A 222 29.22 3.39 15.08
C GLU A 222 30.52 2.57 15.01
N SER A 223 30.67 1.78 13.95
CA SER A 223 31.87 0.99 13.69
C SER A 223 33.05 1.84 13.21
N LEU A 224 34.24 1.48 13.66
CA LEU A 224 35.50 2.04 13.20
C LEU A 224 36.48 0.90 12.90
N VAL A 225 36.68 0.64 11.60
CA VAL A 225 37.64 -0.37 11.12
C VAL A 225 39.04 0.22 11.13
N LEU A 226 39.91 -0.31 11.99
CA LEU A 226 41.30 0.11 12.11
C LEU A 226 42.18 -1.10 12.41
N PRO A 227 43.30 -1.30 11.68
CA PRO A 227 44.27 -2.33 12.03
C PRO A 227 45.01 -1.94 13.31
N LYS A 228 45.57 -2.94 14.00
CA LYS A 228 46.35 -2.79 15.23
C LYS A 228 47.40 -1.69 15.17
N SER A 229 48.09 -1.59 14.04
CA SER A 229 49.17 -0.62 13.80
C SER A 229 48.73 0.84 13.97
N SER A 230 47.43 1.13 13.83
CA SER A 230 46.86 2.48 13.86
C SER A 230 46.10 2.80 15.16
N LEU A 231 45.99 1.85 16.11
CA LEU A 231 45.21 2.03 17.35
C LEU A 231 45.71 3.18 18.24
N SER A 232 47.02 3.41 18.25
CA SER A 232 47.64 4.50 19.03
C SER A 232 47.15 5.88 18.57
N GLN A 233 46.85 6.05 17.29
CA GLN A 233 46.43 7.31 16.67
C GLN A 233 44.91 7.54 16.73
N ALA A 234 44.12 6.51 17.05
CA ALA A 234 42.68 6.63 17.13
C ALA A 234 42.25 7.62 18.23
N ALA A 235 41.30 8.49 17.93
CA ALA A 235 40.69 9.37 18.93
C ALA A 235 39.85 8.57 19.92
N THR A 236 39.85 8.98 21.19
CA THR A 236 38.96 8.42 22.21
C THR A 236 37.51 8.74 21.84
N ASN A 237 36.70 7.71 21.63
CA ASN A 237 35.26 7.84 21.50
C ASN A 237 34.54 6.59 22.02
N LYS A 238 33.98 6.71 23.22
CA LYS A 238 33.25 5.64 23.91
C LYS A 238 31.93 5.24 23.26
N SER A 239 31.43 6.02 22.28
CA SER A 239 30.25 5.65 21.50
C SER A 239 30.55 4.76 20.30
N ARG A 240 31.81 4.36 20.10
CA ARG A 240 32.26 3.61 18.92
C ARG A 240 32.67 2.18 19.22
N ILE A 241 32.47 1.35 18.20
CA ILE A 241 32.92 -0.04 18.14
C ILE A 241 34.23 -0.08 17.36
N LEU A 242 35.29 -0.60 17.96
CA LEU A 242 36.53 -0.89 17.23
C LEU A 242 36.38 -2.21 16.48
N ILE A 243 36.75 -2.23 15.21
CA ILE A 243 36.89 -3.44 14.40
C ILE A 243 38.36 -3.55 13.98
N THR A 244 39.04 -4.62 14.36
CA THR A 244 40.51 -4.75 14.21
C THR A 244 40.93 -6.19 13.94
N ASP A 245 42.13 -6.35 13.37
CA ASP A 245 42.77 -7.64 13.15
C ASP A 245 43.30 -8.24 14.47
N ASP A 246 43.90 -7.41 15.32
CA ASP A 246 44.46 -7.83 16.60
C ASP A 246 44.40 -6.71 17.66
N ILE A 247 44.35 -7.08 18.94
CA ILE A 247 44.46 -6.18 20.10
C ILE A 247 45.54 -6.58 21.10
N SER A 248 46.30 -7.65 20.83
CA SER A 248 47.25 -8.24 21.79
C SER A 248 48.27 -7.20 22.28
N GLY A 249 48.34 -6.98 23.59
CA GLY A 249 49.22 -5.98 24.22
C GLY A 249 48.75 -4.53 24.10
N SER A 250 47.50 -4.29 23.69
CA SER A 250 46.85 -2.97 23.59
C SER A 250 45.44 -2.97 24.22
N GLU A 251 45.12 -3.96 25.04
CA GLU A 251 43.81 -4.19 25.65
C GLU A 251 43.36 -2.98 26.47
N SER A 252 44.20 -2.49 27.40
CA SER A 252 43.88 -1.32 28.21
C SER A 252 43.70 -0.04 27.40
N LEU A 253 44.36 0.09 26.24
CA LEU A 253 44.17 1.23 25.35
C LEU A 253 42.81 1.16 24.66
N VAL A 254 42.41 -0.03 24.19
CA VAL A 254 41.10 -0.28 23.58
C VAL A 254 39.98 0.00 24.58
N GLU A 255 40.12 -0.50 25.81
CA GLU A 255 39.19 -0.25 26.90
C GLU A 255 39.10 1.22 27.32
N GLN A 256 40.10 2.06 27.06
CA GLN A 256 40.01 3.49 27.32
C GLN A 256 39.38 4.26 26.17
N LYS A 257 39.56 3.79 24.92
CA LYS A 257 39.18 4.53 23.71
C LYS A 257 37.79 4.18 23.18
N PHE A 258 37.33 2.96 23.33
CA PHE A 258 36.14 2.44 22.65
C PHE A 258 35.07 1.92 23.61
N GLY A 259 33.85 1.82 23.11
CA GLY A 259 32.69 1.26 23.82
C GLY A 259 32.57 -0.25 23.66
N ALA A 260 33.04 -0.80 22.53
CA ALA A 260 33.12 -2.24 22.30
C ALA A 260 34.20 -2.58 21.27
N VAL A 261 34.55 -3.86 21.14
CA VAL A 261 35.53 -4.34 20.16
C VAL A 261 35.12 -5.63 19.47
N VAL A 262 35.39 -5.71 18.16
CA VAL A 262 35.28 -6.92 17.35
C VAL A 262 36.68 -7.22 16.78
N CYS A 263 37.21 -8.41 17.06
CA CYS A 263 38.57 -8.79 16.68
C CYS A 263 38.62 -10.10 15.90
N GLU A 264 39.55 -10.21 14.96
CA GLU A 264 39.94 -11.51 14.36
C GLU A 264 40.75 -12.38 15.34
N CYS A 265 41.31 -11.76 16.37
CA CYS A 265 42.06 -12.38 17.44
C CYS A 265 41.18 -12.94 18.57
N TYR A 266 41.73 -13.88 19.33
CA TYR A 266 41.11 -14.38 20.55
C TYR A 266 41.18 -13.34 21.66
N ILE A 267 40.08 -13.17 22.39
CA ILE A 267 39.99 -12.27 23.55
C ILE A 267 39.56 -13.10 24.75
N GLU A 268 40.38 -13.10 25.80
CA GLU A 268 40.09 -13.85 27.04
C GLU A 268 39.05 -13.11 27.90
N SER A 269 39.27 -11.83 28.18
CA SER A 269 38.31 -10.96 28.87
C SER A 269 38.61 -9.49 28.62
N LEU A 270 37.57 -8.66 28.58
CA LEU A 270 37.63 -7.21 28.61
C LEU A 270 36.49 -6.67 29.49
N SER A 271 36.70 -5.47 30.03
CA SER A 271 35.70 -4.70 30.78
C SER A 271 34.62 -4.08 29.90
N ILE A 272 34.86 -3.97 28.60
CA ILE A 272 33.90 -3.51 27.59
C ILE A 272 33.34 -4.71 26.81
N PRO A 273 32.12 -4.61 26.25
CA PRO A 273 31.57 -5.63 25.38
C PRO A 273 32.51 -5.97 24.21
N PHE A 274 32.67 -7.26 23.92
CA PHE A 274 33.55 -7.69 22.84
C PHE A 274 33.05 -8.92 22.10
N ILE A 275 33.58 -9.13 20.89
CA ILE A 275 33.54 -10.40 20.17
C ILE A 275 34.93 -10.69 19.60
N GLY A 276 35.51 -11.83 19.97
CA GLY A 276 36.80 -12.32 19.47
C GLY A 276 36.67 -13.55 18.56
N ASN A 277 37.73 -13.83 17.81
CA ASN A 277 37.83 -14.86 16.76
C ASN A 277 36.78 -14.70 15.66
N VAL A 278 36.56 -13.47 15.21
CA VAL A 278 35.67 -13.20 14.08
C VAL A 278 36.45 -13.34 12.77
N SER A 279 36.11 -14.32 11.95
CA SER A 279 36.74 -14.50 10.64
C SER A 279 36.48 -13.30 9.73
N ASN A 280 37.56 -12.69 9.20
CA ASN A 280 37.49 -11.51 8.33
C ASN A 280 36.75 -10.32 8.96
N ALA A 281 36.93 -10.07 10.27
CA ALA A 281 36.35 -8.91 10.94
C ALA A 281 36.65 -7.60 10.21
N MET A 282 37.85 -7.48 9.60
CA MET A 282 38.26 -6.30 8.85
C MET A 282 37.40 -6.00 7.60
N ASN A 283 36.59 -6.95 7.13
CA ASN A 283 35.65 -6.75 6.02
C ASN A 283 34.29 -6.20 6.47
N LEU A 284 34.05 -6.06 7.78
CA LEU A 284 32.81 -5.47 8.28
C LEU A 284 32.67 -4.01 7.84
N PRO A 285 31.43 -3.51 7.70
CA PRO A 285 31.17 -2.12 7.30
C PRO A 285 31.85 -1.13 8.25
N ASN A 286 32.53 -0.12 7.69
CA ASN A 286 33.13 0.98 8.44
C ASN A 286 32.16 2.16 8.53
N ARG A 287 32.19 2.93 9.62
CA ARG A 287 31.30 4.09 9.86
C ARG A 287 29.82 3.74 9.72
N THR A 288 29.44 2.56 10.22
CA THR A 288 28.07 2.05 10.18
C THR A 288 27.65 1.69 11.60
N ASN A 289 26.41 1.99 11.97
CA ASN A 289 25.90 1.58 13.28
C ASN A 289 25.68 0.06 13.29
N LEU A 290 26.31 -0.61 14.25
CA LEU A 290 26.24 -2.06 14.44
C LEU A 290 25.86 -2.36 15.88
N LEU A 291 25.24 -3.52 16.09
CA LEU A 291 25.06 -4.11 17.40
C LEU A 291 26.08 -5.24 17.56
N VAL A 292 27.00 -5.07 18.52
CA VAL A 292 27.89 -6.13 19.00
C VAL A 292 27.15 -6.85 20.10
N ASP A 293 26.79 -8.11 19.88
CA ASP A 293 26.17 -8.96 20.89
C ASP A 293 27.15 -10.07 21.28
N GLY A 294 27.92 -9.83 22.32
CA GLY A 294 28.90 -10.75 22.86
C GLY A 294 28.28 -11.99 23.51
N ASP A 295 27.04 -11.90 24.00
CA ASP A 295 26.34 -13.04 24.59
C ASP A 295 26.01 -14.10 23.53
N THR A 296 25.50 -13.67 22.36
CA THR A 296 25.26 -14.55 21.21
C THR A 296 26.47 -14.68 20.29
N LYS A 297 27.52 -13.92 20.57
CA LYS A 297 28.79 -13.86 19.82
C LYS A 297 28.59 -13.47 18.36
N LYS A 298 27.64 -12.57 18.11
CA LYS A 298 27.22 -12.14 16.77
C LYS A 298 27.27 -10.62 16.63
N VAL A 299 27.66 -10.16 15.45
CA VAL A 299 27.55 -8.76 15.04
C VAL A 299 26.32 -8.62 14.17
N TRP A 300 25.42 -7.72 14.55
CA TRP A 300 24.14 -7.50 13.91
C TRP A 300 24.05 -6.12 13.25
N TYR A 301 23.39 -6.07 12.11
CA TYR A 301 22.85 -4.86 11.52
C TYR A 301 21.36 -4.77 11.84
N ILE A 302 20.97 -3.75 12.62
CA ILE A 302 19.60 -3.57 13.13
C ILE A 302 18.96 -2.24 12.69
N GLU A 303 19.63 -1.49 11.81
CA GLU A 303 19.14 -0.17 11.39
C GLU A 303 17.80 -0.26 10.65
N ASN A 304 17.56 -1.34 9.89
CA ASN A 304 16.28 -1.56 9.21
C ASN A 304 15.10 -1.58 10.20
N LEU A 305 15.25 -2.27 11.33
CA LEU A 305 14.24 -2.27 12.39
C LEU A 305 14.09 -0.90 13.06
N LYS A 306 15.20 -0.18 13.30
CA LYS A 306 15.16 1.19 13.83
C LYS A 306 14.43 2.15 12.89
N GLU A 307 14.68 2.06 11.60
CA GLU A 307 13.98 2.87 10.60
C GLU A 307 12.52 2.48 10.46
N HIS A 308 12.20 1.19 10.54
CA HIS A 308 10.81 0.71 10.58
C HIS A 308 10.03 1.31 11.76
N LEU A 309 10.60 1.28 12.97
CA LEU A 309 10.00 1.88 14.16
C LEU A 309 9.89 3.41 14.04
N ARG A 310 10.96 4.08 13.62
CA ARG A 310 11.01 5.55 13.54
C ARG A 310 9.97 6.11 12.59
N ASN A 311 9.78 5.44 11.44
CA ASN A 311 8.82 5.85 10.42
C ASN A 311 7.44 5.19 10.60
N SER A 312 7.26 4.38 11.65
CA SER A 312 6.01 3.65 11.95
C SER A 312 5.41 2.95 10.72
N PHE A 313 6.27 2.29 9.95
CA PHE A 313 5.86 1.55 8.75
C PHE A 313 4.96 0.35 9.12
N TYR A 314 4.21 -0.12 8.12
CA TYR A 314 3.26 -1.21 8.27
C TYR A 314 3.76 -2.50 7.62
N ILE A 315 3.34 -3.63 8.18
CA ILE A 315 3.47 -4.96 7.59
C ILE A 315 2.10 -5.64 7.48
N PRO A 316 1.93 -6.64 6.60
CA PRO A 316 0.74 -7.48 6.60
C PRO A 316 0.63 -8.24 7.94
N SER A 317 -0.55 -8.26 8.54
CA SER A 317 -0.80 -8.95 9.80
C SER A 317 -2.06 -9.81 9.69
N SER A 318 -1.99 -11.03 10.22
CA SER A 318 -3.15 -11.94 10.25
C SER A 318 -4.08 -11.69 11.45
N LYS A 319 -3.65 -10.83 12.38
CA LYS A 319 -4.37 -10.47 13.60
C LYS A 319 -4.79 -9.01 13.62
N GLY A 320 -3.87 -8.12 13.26
CA GLY A 320 -4.14 -6.68 13.22
C GLY A 320 -5.31 -6.33 12.29
N ALA A 321 -6.06 -5.29 12.65
CA ALA A 321 -7.20 -4.80 11.90
C ALA A 321 -6.86 -4.47 10.42
N SER A 322 -7.78 -4.83 9.51
CA SER A 322 -7.75 -4.34 8.13
C SER A 322 -8.10 -2.85 8.06
N PHE A 323 -7.95 -2.22 6.90
CA PHE A 323 -8.29 -0.79 6.77
C PHE A 323 -9.75 -0.48 7.14
N LEU A 324 -10.68 -1.36 6.77
CA LEU A 324 -12.10 -1.19 7.10
C LEU A 324 -12.35 -1.41 8.60
N ASP A 325 -11.71 -2.41 9.21
CA ASP A 325 -11.74 -2.61 10.67
C ASP A 325 -11.22 -1.37 11.42
N ARG A 326 -10.14 -0.77 10.93
CA ARG A 326 -9.52 0.45 11.50
C ARG A 326 -10.48 1.64 11.43
N LEU A 327 -11.21 1.81 10.31
CA LEU A 327 -12.26 2.84 10.18
C LEU A 327 -13.40 2.66 11.20
N GLU A 328 -13.67 1.43 11.60
CA GLU A 328 -14.63 1.09 12.67
C GLU A 328 -14.03 1.18 14.09
N GLY A 329 -12.76 1.56 14.21
CA GLY A 329 -12.05 1.62 15.48
C GLY A 329 -11.76 0.25 16.09
N ARG A 330 -11.79 -0.81 15.29
CA ARG A 330 -11.42 -2.17 15.70
C ARG A 330 -9.91 -2.33 15.62
N LEU A 331 -9.34 -3.05 16.58
CA LEU A 331 -7.90 -3.30 16.67
C LEU A 331 -7.49 -4.59 15.96
N GLU A 332 -8.40 -5.56 15.88
CA GLU A 332 -8.17 -6.85 15.23
C GLU A 332 -9.10 -7.02 14.02
N VAL A 333 -8.69 -7.89 13.10
CA VAL A 333 -9.47 -8.23 11.90
C VAL A 333 -10.78 -8.91 12.29
N GLN A 334 -11.90 -8.42 11.76
CA GLN A 334 -13.20 -9.03 11.98
C GLN A 334 -13.52 -10.12 10.96
N GLU A 335 -14.23 -11.17 11.41
CA GLU A 335 -14.64 -12.30 10.57
C GLU A 335 -15.42 -11.85 9.31
N LYS A 336 -16.28 -10.82 9.45
CA LYS A 336 -17.08 -10.27 8.34
C LYS A 336 -16.24 -9.77 7.16
N TYR A 337 -15.02 -9.32 7.41
CA TYR A 337 -14.09 -8.84 6.39
C TYR A 337 -13.13 -9.93 5.96
N GLN A 338 -12.69 -10.77 6.90
CA GLN A 338 -11.86 -11.93 6.60
C GLN A 338 -12.56 -12.90 5.64
N SER A 339 -13.89 -13.07 5.72
CA SER A 339 -14.65 -13.94 4.81
C SER A 339 -14.79 -13.39 3.39
N GLN A 340 -14.35 -12.14 3.12
CA GLN A 340 -14.48 -11.49 1.81
C GLN A 340 -13.22 -11.59 0.95
N SER A 341 -12.10 -12.05 1.53
CA SER A 341 -10.83 -12.23 0.83
C SER A 341 -10.07 -13.46 1.33
N ASP A 342 -9.44 -14.18 0.40
CA ASP A 342 -8.53 -15.30 0.71
C ASP A 342 -7.11 -14.82 1.08
N ARG A 343 -6.89 -13.50 1.16
CA ARG A 343 -5.58 -12.88 1.43
C ARG A 343 -5.50 -12.35 2.85
N ILE A 344 -4.28 -12.04 3.29
CA ILE A 344 -4.07 -11.24 4.50
C ILE A 344 -4.55 -9.82 4.22
N ILE A 345 -5.57 -9.39 4.96
CA ILE A 345 -6.19 -8.06 4.85
C ILE A 345 -5.80 -7.14 6.01
N GLY A 346 -5.36 -7.73 7.12
CA GLY A 346 -4.91 -7.00 8.30
C GLY A 346 -3.57 -6.33 8.04
N MET A 347 -3.33 -5.26 8.77
CA MET A 347 -2.05 -4.58 8.82
C MET A 347 -1.65 -4.32 10.26
N GLU A 348 -0.37 -4.08 10.49
CA GLU A 348 0.19 -3.80 11.80
C GLU A 348 1.40 -2.88 11.65
N SER A 349 1.60 -2.00 12.62
CA SER A 349 2.77 -1.13 12.75
C SER A 349 3.39 -1.24 14.14
N LEU A 350 4.60 -0.71 14.29
CA LEU A 350 5.17 -0.45 15.60
C LEU A 350 4.90 0.99 16.03
N VAL A 351 4.20 1.14 17.16
CA VAL A 351 3.94 2.41 17.82
C VAL A 351 5.26 3.00 18.29
N ASN A 352 5.57 4.19 17.78
CA ASN A 352 6.71 4.96 18.23
C ASN A 352 6.36 5.67 19.54
N LYS A 353 6.74 5.05 20.66
CA LYS A 353 6.51 5.56 22.01
C LYS A 353 7.14 6.93 22.25
N ASN A 354 8.32 7.19 21.69
CA ASN A 354 8.98 8.49 21.81
C ASN A 354 8.20 9.58 21.11
N TYR A 355 7.64 9.29 19.93
CA TYR A 355 6.74 10.23 19.25
C TYR A 355 5.50 10.55 20.10
N LEU A 356 4.87 9.55 20.73
CA LEU A 356 3.76 9.81 21.65
C LEU A 356 4.17 10.69 22.84
N LEU A 357 5.35 10.45 23.43
CA LEU A 357 5.87 11.28 24.52
C LEU A 357 6.09 12.74 24.11
N THR A 358 6.54 13.00 22.87
CA THR A 358 6.68 14.38 22.36
C THR A 358 5.35 15.12 22.19
N LEU A 359 4.23 14.40 22.23
CA LEU A 359 2.87 14.93 22.15
C LEU A 359 2.21 15.02 23.54
N ASP A 360 2.99 14.89 24.61
CA ASP A 360 2.53 14.87 26.00
C ASP A 360 1.47 13.78 26.27
N LEU A 361 1.54 12.66 25.55
CA LEU A 361 0.69 11.49 25.78
C LEU A 361 1.35 10.56 26.81
N SER A 362 0.54 9.97 27.68
CA SER A 362 0.99 8.92 28.59
C SER A 362 1.35 7.66 27.80
N VAL A 363 2.52 7.09 28.06
CA VAL A 363 3.01 5.89 27.40
C VAL A 363 3.24 4.78 28.42
N ASP A 364 2.71 3.59 28.14
CA ASP A 364 3.08 2.38 28.87
C ASP A 364 4.44 1.86 28.38
N SER A 365 5.45 1.94 29.25
CA SER A 365 6.81 1.51 28.94
C SER A 365 6.98 0.00 28.88
N GLU A 366 6.10 -0.79 29.52
CA GLU A 366 6.21 -2.25 29.61
C GLU A 366 5.46 -2.96 28.48
N LYS A 367 4.45 -2.32 27.93
CA LYS A 367 3.64 -2.84 26.83
C LYS A 367 4.43 -3.04 25.53
N THR A 368 4.02 -3.99 24.69
CA THR A 368 4.55 -4.16 23.32
C THR A 368 4.36 -2.91 22.46
N ASN A 369 5.24 -2.69 21.49
CA ASN A 369 5.07 -1.62 20.49
C ASN A 369 4.14 -2.03 19.35
N VAL A 370 3.72 -3.30 19.25
CA VAL A 370 2.78 -3.76 18.21
C VAL A 370 1.45 -3.00 18.33
N ASP A 371 1.01 -2.30 17.28
CA ASP A 371 -0.04 -1.27 17.37
C ASP A 371 -1.38 -1.73 17.95
N HIS A 372 -1.96 -2.80 17.40
CA HIS A 372 -3.25 -3.31 17.81
C HIS A 372 -3.24 -3.84 19.25
N LEU A 373 -2.10 -4.35 19.70
CA LEU A 373 -1.90 -4.76 21.09
C LEU A 373 -1.64 -3.55 21.98
N TYR A 374 -0.79 -2.60 21.57
CA TYR A 374 -0.47 -1.38 22.31
C TYR A 374 -1.71 -0.55 22.63
N PHE A 375 -2.62 -0.41 21.67
CA PHE A 375 -3.86 0.36 21.83
C PHE A 375 -5.03 -0.42 22.45
N SER A 376 -4.84 -1.71 22.77
CA SER A 376 -5.84 -2.49 23.51
C SER A 376 -5.84 -2.10 25.00
N ASP A 377 -6.88 -2.45 25.74
CA ASP A 377 -6.92 -2.20 27.19
C ASP A 377 -6.13 -3.25 27.99
N SER A 378 -5.72 -4.34 27.34
CA SER A 378 -4.95 -5.42 27.93
C SER A 378 -3.45 -5.06 28.01
N PRO A 379 -2.70 -5.56 29.00
CA PRO A 379 -1.33 -5.09 29.27
C PRO A 379 -0.27 -5.52 28.25
N HIS A 380 -0.45 -6.65 27.54
CA HIS A 380 0.47 -7.21 26.52
C HIS A 380 1.96 -6.85 26.72
N PRO A 381 2.60 -7.34 27.80
CA PRO A 381 3.98 -6.97 28.11
C PRO A 381 4.93 -7.48 27.02
N GLY A 382 5.90 -6.65 26.63
CA GLY A 382 6.92 -6.99 25.64
C GLY A 382 8.32 -7.12 26.22
N PHE A 383 9.15 -7.92 25.56
CA PHE A 383 10.57 -8.08 25.87
C PHE A 383 11.38 -6.90 25.34
N ARG A 384 12.40 -6.48 26.08
CA ARG A 384 13.32 -5.43 25.60
C ARG A 384 14.23 -6.00 24.53
N ILE A 385 14.65 -5.16 23.59
CA ILE A 385 15.51 -5.56 22.47
C ILE A 385 16.88 -4.90 22.61
N LYS A 386 17.96 -5.70 22.52
CA LYS A 386 19.34 -5.23 22.50
C LYS A 386 19.54 -4.18 21.40
N GLY A 387 20.23 -3.09 21.74
CA GLY A 387 20.50 -1.97 20.83
C GLY A 387 19.36 -0.94 20.72
N PHE A 388 18.28 -1.08 21.50
CA PHE A 388 17.23 -0.06 21.64
C PHE A 388 17.25 0.49 23.07
N ASP A 389 17.22 1.81 23.23
CA ASP A 389 17.34 2.52 24.52
C ASP A 389 16.04 2.45 25.37
N ASN A 390 15.42 1.26 25.44
CA ASN A 390 14.08 0.97 25.98
C ASN A 390 12.90 1.45 25.12
N ASP A 391 13.18 2.03 23.95
CA ASP A 391 12.15 2.55 23.03
C ASP A 391 11.28 1.45 22.40
N LEU A 392 11.83 0.23 22.32
CA LEU A 392 11.23 -0.90 21.63
C LEU A 392 11.06 -2.08 22.57
N ARG A 393 9.83 -2.58 22.61
CA ARG A 393 9.46 -3.86 23.18
C ARG A 393 8.60 -4.65 22.20
N ILE A 394 8.86 -5.94 22.11
CA ILE A 394 8.10 -6.86 21.26
C ILE A 394 7.59 -8.01 22.13
N ASP A 395 6.31 -8.31 22.04
CA ASP A 395 5.69 -9.47 22.70
C ASP A 395 5.97 -10.77 21.93
N SER A 396 5.61 -11.90 22.54
CA SER A 396 5.75 -13.23 21.93
C SER A 396 4.41 -13.83 21.47
N GLU A 397 3.38 -13.02 21.25
CA GLU A 397 2.07 -13.49 20.82
C GLU A 397 2.09 -13.97 19.38
N ALA A 398 1.20 -14.93 19.08
CA ALA A 398 1.11 -15.56 17.78
C ALA A 398 0.29 -14.69 16.80
N CYS A 399 0.89 -14.39 15.66
CA CYS A 399 0.27 -13.75 14.52
C CYS A 399 0.37 -14.69 13.31
N GLY A 400 -0.59 -15.61 13.21
CA GLY A 400 -0.63 -16.64 12.19
C GLY A 400 0.29 -17.80 12.55
N GLU A 401 1.21 -18.16 11.66
CA GLU A 401 2.17 -19.25 11.88
C GLU A 401 3.42 -18.81 12.67
N LEU A 402 3.65 -17.50 12.80
CA LEU A 402 4.80 -16.92 13.49
C LEU A 402 4.34 -16.13 14.72
N ASN A 403 5.26 -15.84 15.64
CA ASN A 403 5.06 -14.86 16.70
C ASN A 403 5.73 -13.53 16.35
N HIS A 404 5.39 -12.44 17.05
CA HIS A 404 5.94 -11.12 16.75
C HIS A 404 7.47 -11.07 16.86
N THR A 405 8.09 -11.72 17.86
CA THR A 405 9.56 -11.79 17.93
C THR A 405 10.20 -12.42 16.69
N SER A 406 9.50 -13.36 16.03
CA SER A 406 9.95 -13.95 14.77
C SER A 406 9.67 -13.11 13.53
N ILE A 407 8.52 -12.45 13.50
CA ILE A 407 8.15 -11.53 12.41
C ILE A 407 9.17 -10.39 12.31
N TYR A 408 9.56 -9.81 13.47
CA TYR A 408 10.54 -8.73 13.54
C TYR A 408 12.00 -9.21 13.63
N GLN A 409 12.26 -10.53 13.60
CA GLN A 409 13.60 -11.13 13.60
C GLN A 409 14.46 -10.72 14.81
N VAL A 410 13.87 -10.72 16.01
CA VAL A 410 14.51 -10.26 17.25
C VAL A 410 14.65 -11.35 18.32
N GLN A 411 14.38 -12.62 18.02
CA GLN A 411 14.34 -13.69 19.03
C GLN A 411 15.67 -13.88 19.77
N GLU A 412 16.79 -13.63 19.09
CA GLU A 412 18.14 -13.71 19.68
C GLU A 412 18.60 -12.40 20.33
N LEU A 413 17.80 -11.33 20.20
CA LEU A 413 18.13 -9.98 20.67
C LEU A 413 17.33 -9.59 21.91
N LEU A 414 16.60 -10.52 22.53
CA LEU A 414 15.76 -10.25 23.69
C LEU A 414 16.62 -10.08 24.97
N ILE A 415 16.15 -9.25 25.90
CA ILE A 415 16.71 -9.02 27.24
C ILE A 415 15.66 -9.33 28.31
#